data_AF-A0A1F5AKQ2-F1
#
_entry.id   AF-A0A1F5AKQ2-F1
#
_cell.length_a   1.000
_cell.length_b   1.000
_cell.length_c   1.000
_cell.angle_alpha   90.00
_cell.angle_beta   90.00
_cell.angle_gamma   90.00
#
_symmetry.space_group_name_H-M   'P 1'
#
loop_
_entity.id
_entity.type
_entity.pdbx_description
1 polymer ?
#
loop_
_entity_poly.entity_id
_entity_poly.type
_entity_poly.pdbx_seq_one_letter_code
_entity_poly.pdbx_strand_id
1 'polypeptide(L)'
;MTLSLLAGLGVAQDFTYVGAQKCAGCHKSEAQGRQFPIWEGTKHPMSCEALTSPKAAEAAKAMGVDKPADDPRCLKCHAPLAAKAPELKADGVSCETCHGPGSGYRKLNIMKDRAESAKNGLILYGSPEAIKAQCMTCHENPHGIAFDFASAWDKIKH
;
A
#
# COMPACT_ATOMS: atom_id res chain seq x y z
N MET A 1 47.58 -21.75 -7.66
CA MET A 1 46.50 -21.59 -6.66
C MET A 1 45.27 -21.08 -7.38
N THR A 2 44.39 -21.98 -7.81
CA THR A 2 43.10 -21.63 -8.43
C THR A 2 42.13 -21.21 -7.35
N LEU A 3 41.94 -19.90 -7.19
CA LEU A 3 40.97 -19.33 -6.26
C LEU A 3 39.59 -19.41 -6.90
N SER A 4 38.83 -20.47 -6.58
CA SER A 4 37.42 -20.59 -6.95
C SER A 4 36.60 -19.60 -6.12
N LEU A 5 36.12 -18.54 -6.76
CA LEU A 5 35.16 -17.60 -6.17
C LEU A 5 33.77 -18.24 -6.25
N LEU A 6 33.29 -18.77 -5.11
CA LEU A 6 31.90 -19.17 -4.94
C LEU A 6 31.03 -17.89 -4.94
N ALA A 7 30.32 -17.65 -6.03
CA ALA A 7 29.26 -16.65 -6.09
C ALA A 7 28.13 -17.09 -5.13
N GLY A 8 27.95 -16.36 -4.04
CA GLY A 8 26.82 -16.57 -3.14
C GLY A 8 25.51 -16.24 -3.85
N LEU A 9 24.71 -17.27 -4.11
CA LEU A 9 23.31 -17.13 -4.49
C LEU A 9 22.55 -16.63 -3.26
N GLY A 10 22.37 -15.31 -3.15
CA GLY A 10 21.42 -14.74 -2.21
C GLY A 10 20.02 -15.22 -2.58
N VAL A 11 19.41 -16.06 -1.75
CA VAL A 11 18.00 -16.40 -1.86
C VAL A 11 17.23 -15.11 -1.59
N ALA A 12 16.63 -14.53 -2.63
CA ALA A 12 15.66 -13.45 -2.45
C ALA A 12 14.53 -13.99 -1.56
N GLN A 13 14.27 -13.34 -0.43
CA GLN A 13 13.11 -13.69 0.39
C GLN A 13 11.84 -13.20 -0.32
N ASP A 14 11.01 -14.13 -0.76
CA ASP A 14 9.71 -13.84 -1.36
C ASP A 14 8.68 -13.54 -0.27
N PHE A 15 8.57 -12.27 0.13
CA PHE A 15 7.50 -11.80 0.99
C PHE A 15 6.20 -11.61 0.21
N THR A 16 5.08 -11.93 0.85
CA THR A 16 3.74 -11.90 0.26
C THR A 16 2.86 -10.90 1.01
N TYR A 17 1.86 -10.38 0.29
CA TYR A 17 0.84 -9.53 0.85
C TYR A 17 -0.19 -10.38 1.60
N VAL A 18 -0.67 -9.88 2.74
CA VAL A 18 -1.54 -10.64 3.65
C VAL A 18 -2.92 -10.02 3.86
N GLY A 19 -3.13 -8.80 3.36
CA GLY A 19 -4.40 -8.06 3.45
C GLY A 19 -4.57 -7.29 4.75
N ALA A 20 -5.33 -6.20 4.69
CA ALA A 20 -5.48 -5.24 5.79
C ALA A 20 -6.09 -5.88 7.06
N GLN A 21 -6.95 -6.89 6.88
CA GLN A 21 -7.59 -7.60 7.99
C GLN A 21 -6.59 -8.33 8.89
N LYS A 22 -5.43 -8.77 8.35
CA LYS A 22 -4.38 -9.38 9.18
C LYS A 22 -3.68 -8.34 10.05
N CYS A 23 -3.53 -7.10 9.56
CA CYS A 23 -3.01 -5.97 10.33
C CYS A 23 -4.01 -5.56 11.44
N ALA A 24 -5.30 -5.62 11.13
CA ALA A 24 -6.39 -5.30 12.05
C ALA A 24 -6.37 -6.12 13.35
N GLY A 25 -5.80 -7.33 13.33
CA GLY A 25 -5.69 -8.16 14.53
C GLY A 25 -4.87 -7.54 15.67
N CYS A 26 -3.93 -6.64 15.35
CA CYS A 26 -3.02 -6.04 16.34
C CYS A 26 -2.99 -4.50 16.34
N HIS A 27 -3.59 -3.84 15.36
CA HIS A 27 -3.46 -2.38 15.16
C HIS A 27 -4.78 -1.62 15.37
N LYS A 28 -5.59 -2.05 16.36
CA LYS A 28 -6.92 -1.47 16.65
C LYS A 28 -6.99 -0.60 17.89
N SER A 29 -6.17 -0.86 18.90
CA SER A 29 -6.29 -0.17 20.19
C SER A 29 -5.50 1.14 20.24
N GLU A 30 -5.88 2.01 21.17
CA GLU A 30 -5.11 3.22 21.54
C GLU A 30 -3.66 2.88 21.92
N ALA A 31 -3.46 1.81 22.68
CA ALA A 31 -2.13 1.38 23.11
C ALA A 31 -1.21 0.99 21.94
N GLN A 32 -1.79 0.66 20.79
CA GLN A 32 -1.05 0.34 19.57
C GLN A 32 -1.02 1.49 18.58
N GLY A 33 -1.72 2.61 18.81
CA GLY A 33 -1.74 3.77 17.90
C GLY A 33 -2.90 3.80 16.89
N ARG A 34 -3.89 2.89 17.00
CA ARG A 34 -5.12 2.89 16.17
C ARG A 34 -4.90 2.96 14.65
N GLN A 35 -3.84 2.37 14.12
CA GLN A 35 -3.53 2.47 12.69
C GLN A 35 -4.68 1.95 11.81
N PHE A 36 -5.28 0.82 12.18
CA PHE A 36 -6.37 0.24 11.40
C PHE A 36 -7.63 1.13 11.40
N PRO A 37 -8.18 1.56 12.56
CA PRO A 37 -9.30 2.50 12.57
C PRO A 37 -9.03 3.83 11.84
N ILE A 38 -7.81 4.37 11.92
CA ILE A 38 -7.44 5.60 11.20
C ILE A 38 -7.50 5.36 9.69
N TRP A 39 -6.85 4.29 9.19
CA TRP A 39 -6.89 3.92 7.78
C TRP A 39 -8.29 3.62 7.27
N GLU A 40 -9.07 2.85 8.04
CA GLU A 40 -10.45 2.46 7.71
C GLU A 40 -11.37 3.67 7.57
N GLY A 41 -11.13 4.74 8.35
CA GLY A 41 -11.86 6.00 8.25
C GLY A 41 -11.49 6.88 7.03
N THR A 42 -10.54 6.46 6.19
CA THR A 42 -10.14 7.20 4.99
C THR A 42 -10.79 6.68 3.70
N LYS A 43 -10.47 7.29 2.56
CA LYS A 43 -10.95 6.84 1.25
C LYS A 43 -10.12 5.70 0.64
N HIS A 44 -8.97 5.39 1.21
CA HIS A 44 -8.07 4.34 0.74
C HIS A 44 -8.71 2.94 0.70
N PRO A 45 -9.40 2.44 1.76
CA PRO A 45 -10.09 1.14 1.68
C PRO A 45 -11.20 1.09 0.62
N MET A 46 -11.82 2.22 0.30
CA MET A 46 -12.92 2.32 -0.66
C MET A 46 -12.45 2.57 -2.09
N SER A 47 -11.13 2.67 -2.33
CA SER A 47 -10.61 3.16 -3.60
C SER A 47 -10.98 2.24 -4.76
N CYS A 48 -10.96 0.92 -4.58
CA CYS A 48 -11.34 0.00 -5.65
C CYS A 48 -12.84 0.07 -5.96
N GLU A 49 -13.68 0.12 -4.92
CA GLU A 49 -15.13 0.25 -5.06
C GLU A 49 -15.49 1.55 -5.80
N ALA A 50 -14.76 2.64 -5.56
CA ALA A 50 -15.00 3.93 -6.21
C ALA A 50 -14.94 3.86 -7.76
N LEU A 51 -14.22 2.89 -8.34
CA LEU A 51 -14.15 2.66 -9.79
C LEU A 51 -15.48 2.19 -10.39
N THR A 52 -16.41 1.71 -9.56
CA THR A 52 -17.76 1.29 -9.99
C THR A 52 -18.75 2.46 -10.07
N SER A 53 -18.35 3.65 -9.63
CA SER A 53 -19.24 4.82 -9.62
C SER A 53 -19.48 5.39 -11.02
N PRO A 54 -20.64 6.05 -11.25
CA PRO A 54 -20.89 6.75 -12.51
C PRO A 54 -19.83 7.80 -12.85
N LYS A 55 -19.30 8.50 -11.84
CA LYS A 55 -18.23 9.48 -12.00
C LYS A 55 -16.93 8.83 -12.49
N ALA A 56 -16.59 7.66 -11.97
CA ALA A 56 -15.42 6.92 -12.44
C ALA A 56 -15.62 6.44 -13.89
N ALA A 57 -16.81 5.96 -14.24
CA ALA A 57 -17.12 5.56 -15.62
C ALA A 57 -16.98 6.73 -16.61
N GLU A 58 -17.43 7.92 -16.24
CA GLU A 58 -17.29 9.14 -17.05
C GLU A 58 -15.81 9.52 -17.26
N ALA A 59 -15.03 9.58 -16.17
CA ALA A 59 -13.60 9.89 -16.25
C ALA A 59 -12.82 8.82 -17.06
N ALA A 60 -13.18 7.55 -16.87
CA ALA A 60 -12.58 6.41 -17.59
C ALA A 60 -12.86 6.48 -19.09
N LYS A 61 -14.09 6.85 -19.49
CA LYS A 61 -14.47 7.02 -20.89
C LYS A 61 -13.62 8.08 -21.60
N ALA A 62 -13.32 9.20 -20.94
CA ALA A 62 -12.42 10.23 -21.47
C ALA A 62 -10.98 9.73 -21.71
N MET A 63 -10.61 8.61 -21.08
CA MET A 63 -9.32 7.93 -21.22
C MET A 63 -9.38 6.70 -22.14
N GLY A 64 -10.52 6.44 -22.79
CA GLY A 64 -10.73 5.23 -23.59
C GLY A 64 -10.67 3.94 -22.76
N VAL A 65 -11.26 3.98 -21.56
CA VAL A 65 -11.36 2.83 -20.64
C VAL A 65 -12.84 2.51 -20.44
N ASP A 66 -13.27 1.32 -20.83
CA ASP A 66 -14.66 0.87 -20.66
C ASP A 66 -14.93 0.27 -19.28
N LYS A 67 -13.96 -0.48 -18.74
CA LYS A 67 -14.07 -1.20 -17.46
C LYS A 67 -12.98 -0.75 -16.49
N PRO A 68 -13.11 0.43 -15.85
CA PRO A 68 -12.07 0.98 -14.99
C PRO A 68 -11.69 0.04 -13.84
N ALA A 69 -12.65 -0.69 -13.27
CA ALA A 69 -12.39 -1.66 -12.21
C ALA A 69 -11.50 -2.85 -12.64
N ASP A 70 -11.27 -3.07 -13.93
CA ASP A 70 -10.42 -4.15 -14.44
C ASP A 70 -9.20 -3.63 -15.22
N ASP A 71 -9.11 -2.32 -15.44
CA ASP A 71 -8.04 -1.72 -16.23
C ASP A 71 -6.82 -1.39 -15.35
N PRO A 72 -5.62 -1.91 -15.66
CA PRO A 72 -4.40 -1.63 -14.90
C PRO A 72 -4.08 -0.13 -14.77
N ARG A 73 -4.50 0.69 -15.74
CA ARG A 73 -4.30 2.16 -15.70
C ARG A 73 -5.05 2.81 -14.55
N CYS A 74 -6.17 2.23 -14.13
CA CYS A 74 -6.98 2.67 -12.99
C CYS A 74 -6.54 1.95 -11.70
N LEU A 75 -6.31 0.64 -11.77
CA LEU A 75 -5.92 -0.18 -10.62
C LEU A 75 -4.57 0.24 -10.02
N LYS A 76 -3.66 0.84 -10.80
CA LYS A 76 -2.39 1.37 -10.29
C LYS A 76 -2.53 2.29 -9.08
N CYS A 77 -3.66 3.02 -8.96
CA CYS A 77 -3.94 3.91 -7.83
C CYS A 77 -5.09 3.41 -6.95
N HIS A 78 -6.04 2.67 -7.52
CA HIS A 78 -7.27 2.30 -6.83
C HIS A 78 -7.24 0.89 -6.22
N ALA A 79 -6.33 0.04 -6.65
CA ALA A 79 -6.01 -1.23 -5.99
C ALA A 79 -4.56 -1.62 -6.36
N PRO A 80 -3.54 -0.88 -5.86
CA PRO A 80 -2.18 -0.98 -6.37
C PRO A 80 -1.54 -2.38 -6.24
N LEU A 81 -2.06 -3.18 -5.31
CA LEU A 81 -1.61 -4.55 -5.08
C LEU A 81 -2.28 -5.58 -5.99
N ALA A 82 -3.34 -5.24 -6.72
CA ALA A 82 -4.16 -6.20 -7.48
C ALA A 82 -3.36 -7.00 -8.53
N ALA A 83 -2.27 -6.44 -9.07
CA ALA A 83 -1.41 -7.15 -10.01
C ALA A 83 -0.51 -8.22 -9.33
N LYS A 84 -0.19 -8.05 -8.04
CA LYS A 84 0.70 -8.93 -7.27
C LYS A 84 -0.07 -9.87 -6.32
N ALA A 85 -1.23 -9.43 -5.86
CA ALA A 85 -2.13 -10.15 -4.97
C ALA A 85 -3.59 -9.86 -5.40
N PRO A 86 -4.08 -10.51 -6.49
CA PRO A 86 -5.41 -10.27 -7.05
C PRO A 86 -6.55 -10.47 -6.04
N GLU A 87 -6.36 -11.38 -5.09
CA GLU A 87 -7.29 -11.65 -3.99
C GLU A 87 -7.47 -10.45 -3.05
N LEU A 88 -6.51 -9.53 -3.01
CA LEU A 88 -6.55 -8.29 -2.22
C LEU A 88 -7.06 -7.09 -3.03
N LYS A 89 -7.51 -7.28 -4.27
CA LYS A 89 -8.03 -6.19 -5.12
C LYS A 89 -9.12 -5.37 -4.40
N ALA A 90 -10.00 -6.04 -3.67
CA ALA A 90 -11.09 -5.41 -2.94
C ALA A 90 -10.63 -4.54 -1.75
N ASP A 91 -9.43 -4.75 -1.22
CA ASP A 91 -8.87 -3.93 -0.14
C ASP A 91 -8.49 -2.51 -0.61
N GLY A 92 -8.49 -2.27 -1.93
CA GLY A 92 -8.12 -1.00 -2.52
C GLY A 92 -6.67 -0.62 -2.18
N VAL A 93 -6.48 0.62 -1.71
CA VAL A 93 -5.20 1.06 -1.14
C VAL A 93 -5.14 0.55 0.31
N SER A 94 -4.47 -0.58 0.52
CA SER A 94 -4.35 -1.23 1.83
C SER A 94 -3.10 -0.75 2.61
N CYS A 95 -2.96 -1.21 3.86
CA CYS A 95 -1.78 -0.98 4.70
C CYS A 95 -0.46 -1.27 3.96
N GLU A 96 -0.45 -2.37 3.21
CA GLU A 96 0.73 -2.91 2.54
C GLU A 96 1.09 -2.18 1.24
N THR A 97 0.21 -1.28 0.77
CA THR A 97 0.52 -0.36 -0.33
C THR A 97 1.64 0.61 0.07
N CYS A 98 1.65 1.05 1.34
CA CYS A 98 2.67 1.94 1.89
C CYS A 98 3.71 1.17 2.71
N HIS A 99 3.29 0.14 3.46
CA HIS A 99 4.16 -0.55 4.40
C HIS A 99 4.83 -1.82 3.86
N GLY A 100 4.58 -2.19 2.60
CA GLY A 100 5.17 -3.38 1.99
C GLY A 100 4.50 -4.69 2.42
N PRO A 101 5.00 -5.84 1.92
CA PRO A 101 4.39 -7.16 2.15
C PRO A 101 4.53 -7.62 3.61
N GLY A 102 3.40 -7.83 4.28
CA GLY A 102 3.33 -8.11 5.71
C GLY A 102 3.66 -9.54 6.13
N SER A 103 3.86 -10.49 5.20
CA SER A 103 4.03 -11.90 5.56
C SER A 103 5.28 -12.15 6.43
N GLY A 104 6.34 -11.37 6.19
CA GLY A 104 7.60 -11.45 6.92
C GLY A 104 7.55 -10.80 8.30
N TYR A 105 7.01 -9.58 8.39
CA TYR A 105 7.12 -8.76 9.61
C TYR A 105 5.92 -8.83 10.56
N ARG A 106 4.76 -9.38 10.17
CA ARG A 106 3.56 -9.43 11.04
C ARG A 106 3.69 -10.34 12.27
N LYS A 107 4.73 -11.19 12.34
CA LYS A 107 4.93 -12.08 13.48
C LYS A 107 5.33 -11.24 14.69
N LEU A 108 4.69 -11.45 15.84
CA LEU A 108 4.86 -10.59 17.01
C LEU A 108 6.33 -10.44 17.46
N ASN A 109 7.13 -11.49 17.34
CA ASN A 109 8.55 -11.47 17.69
C ASN A 109 9.41 -10.62 16.72
N ILE A 110 8.97 -10.44 15.48
CA ILE A 110 9.61 -9.58 14.48
C ILE A 110 9.04 -8.16 14.58
N MET A 111 7.72 -8.02 14.61
CA MET A 111 7.00 -6.74 14.63
C MET A 111 7.41 -5.81 15.77
N LYS A 112 7.79 -6.37 16.93
CA LYS A 112 8.26 -5.61 18.09
C LYS A 112 9.62 -4.93 17.87
N ASP A 113 10.40 -5.39 16.90
CA ASP A 113 11.66 -4.78 16.51
C ASP A 113 11.50 -4.13 15.13
N ARG A 114 11.62 -2.80 15.10
CA ARG A 114 11.44 -2.01 13.88
C ARG A 114 12.50 -2.30 12.83
N ALA A 115 13.75 -2.51 13.25
CA ALA A 115 14.84 -2.81 12.33
C ALA A 115 14.69 -4.22 11.75
N GLU A 116 14.29 -5.18 12.58
CA GLU A 116 14.01 -6.52 12.11
C GLU A 116 12.78 -6.56 11.18
N SER A 117 11.74 -5.80 11.49
CA SER A 117 10.58 -5.65 10.60
C SER A 117 10.98 -5.11 9.23
N ALA A 118 11.87 -4.11 9.19
CA ALA A 118 12.36 -3.54 7.93
C ALA A 118 13.12 -4.56 7.08
N LYS A 119 13.96 -5.40 7.69
CA LYS A 119 14.62 -6.52 6.99
C LYS A 119 13.61 -7.54 6.45
N ASN A 120 12.45 -7.65 7.10
CA ASN A 120 11.40 -8.61 6.77
C ASN A 120 10.25 -8.01 5.92
N GLY A 121 10.54 -6.95 5.16
CA GLY A 121 9.63 -6.39 4.15
C GLY A 121 8.89 -5.12 4.54
N LEU A 122 9.02 -4.64 5.78
CA LEU A 122 8.40 -3.38 6.20
C LEU A 122 9.08 -2.19 5.52
N ILE A 123 8.30 -1.38 4.82
CA ILE A 123 8.77 -0.10 4.28
C ILE A 123 8.68 0.96 5.38
N LEU A 124 9.81 1.64 5.60
CA LEU A 124 9.93 2.76 6.53
C LEU A 124 10.29 4.02 5.74
N TYR A 125 9.56 5.10 6.01
CA TYR A 125 9.85 6.40 5.43
C TYR A 125 10.77 7.19 6.35
N GLY A 126 11.97 7.53 5.85
CA GLY A 126 13.00 8.22 6.62
C GLY A 126 12.81 9.74 6.72
N SER A 127 11.91 10.32 5.93
CA SER A 127 11.66 11.77 5.94
C SER A 127 10.25 12.11 5.46
N PRO A 128 9.73 13.33 5.77
CA PRO A 128 8.46 13.82 5.23
C PRO A 128 8.41 13.81 3.70
N GLU A 129 9.54 14.05 3.03
CA GLU A 129 9.65 14.04 1.56
C GLU A 129 9.46 12.64 1.00
N ALA A 130 10.01 11.61 1.67
CA ALA A 130 9.80 10.22 1.29
C ALA A 130 8.32 9.79 1.45
N ILE A 131 7.65 10.25 2.51
CA ILE A 131 6.20 10.05 2.71
C ILE A 131 5.41 10.74 1.59
N LYS A 132 5.72 12.02 1.32
CA LYS A 132 5.07 12.78 0.26
C LYS A 132 5.25 12.12 -1.09
N ALA A 133 6.46 11.65 -1.41
CA ALA A 133 6.74 10.93 -2.65
C ALA A 133 5.86 9.69 -2.80
N GLN A 134 5.67 8.91 -1.73
CA GLN A 134 4.71 7.79 -1.75
C GLN A 134 3.30 8.25 -2.09
N CYS A 135 2.80 9.31 -1.43
CA CYS A 135 1.45 9.84 -1.70
C CYS A 135 1.31 10.29 -3.17
N MET A 136 2.34 10.97 -3.71
CA MET A 136 2.30 11.50 -5.07
C MET A 136 2.28 10.42 -6.15
N THR A 137 2.70 9.17 -5.86
CA THR A 137 2.56 8.05 -6.81
C THR A 137 1.14 7.89 -7.37
N CYS A 138 0.13 8.30 -6.57
CA CYS A 138 -1.27 8.32 -6.96
C CYS A 138 -1.86 9.73 -7.05
N HIS A 139 -1.34 10.69 -6.27
CA HIS A 139 -1.97 11.99 -6.04
C HIS A 139 -1.34 13.19 -6.76
N GLU A 140 -0.31 13.00 -7.60
CA GLU A 140 0.40 14.13 -8.23
C GLU A 140 -0.52 15.09 -9.00
N ASN A 141 -1.49 14.57 -9.76
CA ASN A 141 -2.66 15.33 -10.29
C ASN A 141 -3.66 14.38 -10.99
N PRO A 142 -4.17 13.33 -10.33
CA PRO A 142 -5.06 12.38 -10.99
C PRO A 142 -6.35 13.07 -11.41
N HIS A 143 -6.71 12.96 -12.69
CA HIS A 143 -7.97 13.49 -13.24
C HIS A 143 -8.18 14.99 -13.02
N GLY A 144 -7.10 15.78 -12.92
CA GLY A 144 -7.17 17.23 -12.67
C GLY A 144 -7.57 17.60 -11.24
N ILE A 145 -7.52 16.64 -10.31
CA ILE A 145 -7.89 16.85 -8.90
C ILE A 145 -6.63 17.26 -8.12
N ALA A 146 -6.63 18.49 -7.61
CA ALA A 146 -5.59 18.98 -6.73
C ALA A 146 -5.55 18.18 -5.41
N PHE A 147 -4.34 17.96 -4.90
CA PHE A 147 -4.11 17.23 -3.66
C PHE A 147 -3.35 18.09 -2.65
N ASP A 148 -3.97 18.33 -1.49
CA ASP A 148 -3.32 18.96 -0.35
C ASP A 148 -2.70 17.88 0.54
N PHE A 149 -1.38 17.72 0.43
CA PHE A 149 -0.63 16.74 1.20
C PHE A 149 -0.69 16.99 2.71
N ALA A 150 -0.63 18.24 3.17
CA ALA A 150 -0.57 18.52 4.61
C ALA A 150 -1.88 18.10 5.29
N SER A 151 -3.01 18.55 4.72
CA SER A 151 -4.35 18.19 5.22
C SER A 151 -4.67 16.70 5.05
N ALA A 152 -4.16 16.04 4.00
CA ALA A 152 -4.35 14.61 3.81
C ALA A 152 -3.50 13.77 4.78
N TRP A 153 -2.26 14.19 5.02
CA TRP A 153 -1.35 13.52 5.96
C TRP A 153 -1.91 13.53 7.38
N ASP A 154 -2.48 14.64 7.83
CA ASP A 154 -3.10 14.75 9.16
C ASP A 154 -4.25 13.75 9.39
N LYS A 155 -4.88 13.24 8.32
CA LYS A 155 -5.98 12.28 8.39
C LYS A 155 -5.54 10.82 8.44
N ILE A 156 -4.30 10.52 8.03
CA ILE A 156 -3.82 9.15 7.88
C ILE A 156 -2.59 8.83 8.74
N LYS A 157 -1.86 9.86 9.20
CA LYS A 157 -0.68 9.69 10.07
C LYS A 157 -1.05 8.96 11.36
N HIS A 158 -0.16 8.08 11.79
CA HIS A 158 -0.30 7.23 12.97
C HIS A 158 1.08 6.77 13.46
#